data_AF-A0A6L8ABV8-F1
#
_entry.id   AF-A0A6L8ABV8-F1
#
_cell.length_a   1.000
_cell.length_b   1.000
_cell.length_c   1.000
_cell.angle_alpha   90.00
_cell.angle_beta   90.00
_cell.angle_gamma   90.00
#
_symmetry.space_group_name_H-M   'P 1'
#
loop_
_entity.id
_entity.type
_entity.pdbx_description
1 polymer ?
#
loop_
_entity_poly.entity_id
_entity_poly.type
_entity_poly.pdbx_seq_one_letter_code
_entity_poly.pdbx_strand_id
1 'polypeptide(L)'
;MGVRTSSVKKGTLDRKIQAVGYVEYDENALHHIHTRVEGWIEKLSVKDTGDPVTEGQVLFEIFSPELVNAQEEYLLAKSNNDKDMLEAAAGRLEALGLSSEQVEELNESETTSQRVRVFAKSDGVVGMLGIREGEHVTPATHTMSIAELDKVWIVAEVLERQSAYVEVDQKVEFELEANPGRTYKGSVNYIYPELDPTTRSLKVRIVFESNNEVLRPHMFARVTIFAEGTEPVLHIPSEAVIRGGRTDRVVLAAESSIYRSVPVVLGMEVDARTQILDGLKEGDSIVTSGQFLIDSESNIEVAIARYEEQKKVDERPTKVKVSATIRSPLPEEMKLRVKHDPIPEWGWGSMTMKLKVADEALFEGLESGQDVILELEKKEEGTFIIDVQNADDSE
;
A
#
# COMPACT_ATOMS: atom_id res chain seq x y z
N MET A 1 -1.88 2.37 39.93
CA MET A 1 -1.56 2.84 38.56
C MET A 1 -2.69 2.40 37.64
N GLY A 2 -3.25 3.30 36.83
CA GLY A 2 -4.40 3.01 35.96
C GLY A 2 -4.00 2.26 34.68
N VAL A 3 -3.39 1.08 34.82
CA VAL A 3 -2.99 0.24 33.69
C VAL A 3 -4.24 -0.20 32.93
N ARG A 4 -4.28 0.08 31.63
CA ARG A 4 -5.35 -0.37 30.73
C ARG A 4 -4.84 -1.53 29.92
N THR A 5 -5.68 -2.56 29.79
CA THR A 5 -5.40 -3.72 28.95
C THR A 5 -6.41 -3.83 27.81
N SER A 6 -5.99 -4.47 26.73
CA SER A 6 -6.83 -4.87 25.61
C SER A 6 -6.51 -6.31 25.25
N SER A 7 -7.45 -7.02 24.63
CA SER A 7 -7.19 -8.33 24.06
C SER A 7 -6.67 -8.21 22.63
N VAL A 8 -5.79 -9.12 22.21
CA VAL A 8 -5.45 -9.35 20.81
C VAL A 8 -6.68 -9.92 20.11
N LYS A 9 -7.08 -9.31 18.99
CA LYS A 9 -8.26 -9.72 18.23
C LYS A 9 -7.85 -10.22 16.85
N LYS A 10 -8.58 -11.19 16.34
CA LYS A 10 -8.51 -11.60 14.94
C LYS A 10 -9.67 -10.96 14.18
N GLY A 11 -9.37 -10.25 13.10
CA GLY A 11 -10.39 -9.55 12.32
C GLY A 11 -9.83 -9.03 11.00
N THR A 12 -10.70 -8.57 10.12
CA THR A 12 -10.28 -7.91 8.89
C THR A 12 -9.81 -6.49 9.19
N LEU A 13 -8.68 -6.09 8.61
CA LEU A 13 -8.22 -4.71 8.59
C LEU A 13 -8.31 -4.22 7.15
N ASP A 14 -9.30 -3.37 6.86
CA ASP A 14 -9.52 -2.85 5.52
C ASP A 14 -8.52 -1.74 5.22
N ARG A 15 -7.65 -1.97 4.24
CA ARG A 15 -6.63 -1.01 3.86
C ARG A 15 -7.28 0.17 3.14
N LYS A 16 -7.01 1.37 3.61
CA LYS A 16 -7.45 2.60 2.95
C LYS A 16 -6.34 3.16 2.09
N ILE A 17 -6.62 3.34 0.80
CA ILE A 17 -5.73 4.00 -0.14
C ILE A 17 -6.28 5.39 -0.38
N GLN A 18 -5.53 6.40 0.08
CA GLN A 18 -5.85 7.80 -0.19
C GLN A 18 -5.16 8.25 -1.47
N ALA A 19 -5.94 8.82 -2.37
CA ALA A 19 -5.50 9.34 -3.65
C ALA A 19 -6.13 10.71 -3.91
N VAL A 20 -5.46 11.49 -4.75
CA VAL A 20 -6.07 12.66 -5.39
C VAL A 20 -6.74 12.16 -6.67
N GLY A 21 -7.92 12.67 -6.96
CA GLY A 21 -8.60 12.41 -8.22
C GLY A 21 -9.14 13.67 -8.85
N TYR A 22 -9.57 13.53 -10.09
CA TYR A 22 -10.10 14.60 -10.91
C TYR A 22 -11.44 14.17 -11.49
N VAL A 23 -12.39 15.08 -11.54
CA VAL A 23 -13.62 14.89 -12.32
C VAL A 23 -13.24 14.99 -13.80
N GLU A 24 -13.62 14.01 -14.60
CA GLU A 24 -13.48 14.03 -16.05
C GLU A 24 -14.84 13.78 -16.71
N TYR A 25 -14.97 14.20 -17.97
CA TYR A 25 -16.13 13.82 -18.78
C TYR A 25 -16.16 12.30 -18.93
N ASP A 26 -17.36 11.73 -18.99
CA ASP A 26 -17.50 10.39 -19.51
C ASP A 26 -17.19 10.43 -21.02
N GLU A 27 -16.01 9.95 -21.42
CA GLU A 27 -15.61 9.96 -22.83
C GLU A 27 -16.54 9.08 -23.70
N ASN A 28 -17.24 8.11 -23.11
CA ASN A 28 -18.24 7.33 -23.85
C ASN A 28 -19.53 8.12 -24.08
N ALA A 29 -19.77 9.18 -23.30
CA ALA A 29 -20.92 10.06 -23.42
C ALA A 29 -20.58 11.40 -24.11
N LEU A 30 -19.42 11.44 -24.80
CA LEU A 30 -19.00 12.56 -25.62
C LEU A 30 -19.44 12.34 -27.08
N HIS A 31 -20.41 13.12 -27.52
CA HIS A 31 -20.94 13.06 -28.89
C HIS A 31 -20.27 14.09 -29.77
N HIS A 32 -19.52 13.61 -30.77
CA HIS A 32 -18.92 14.47 -31.77
C HIS A 32 -19.92 14.84 -32.86
N ILE A 33 -20.06 16.13 -33.10
CA ILE A 33 -20.86 16.69 -34.18
C ILE A 33 -19.91 17.02 -35.34
N HIS A 34 -20.20 16.44 -36.49
CA HIS A 34 -19.51 16.69 -37.76
C HIS A 34 -20.55 16.95 -38.84
N THR A 35 -20.16 17.72 -39.86
CA THR A 35 -20.98 17.90 -41.05
C THR A 35 -20.73 16.72 -42.00
N ARG A 36 -21.77 16.25 -42.71
CA ARG A 36 -21.59 15.22 -43.75
C ARG A 36 -21.20 15.80 -45.10
N VAL A 37 -21.34 17.12 -45.23
CA VAL A 37 -21.02 17.91 -46.42
C VAL A 37 -19.99 18.98 -46.07
N GLU A 38 -19.35 19.51 -47.09
CA GLU A 38 -18.60 20.77 -46.97
C GLU A 38 -19.51 21.99 -47.15
N GLY A 39 -19.13 23.11 -46.54
CA GLY A 39 -19.93 24.33 -46.59
C GLY A 39 -19.42 25.43 -45.67
N TRP A 40 -20.21 26.48 -45.51
CA TRP A 40 -19.90 27.63 -44.67
C TRP A 40 -20.87 27.71 -43.49
N ILE A 41 -20.34 27.98 -42.30
CA ILE A 41 -21.14 28.24 -41.11
C ILE A 41 -21.75 29.63 -41.24
N GLU A 42 -23.04 29.71 -41.53
CA GLU A 42 -23.76 30.98 -41.71
C GLU A 42 -24.14 31.60 -40.36
N LYS A 43 -24.48 30.75 -39.39
CA LYS A 43 -24.92 31.19 -38.07
C LYS A 43 -24.60 30.14 -37.01
N LEU A 44 -24.10 30.59 -35.88
CA LEU A 44 -23.73 29.75 -34.74
C LEU A 44 -24.63 30.13 -33.57
N SER A 45 -25.54 29.23 -33.22
CA SER A 45 -26.48 29.45 -32.11
C SER A 45 -25.80 29.26 -30.75
N VAL A 46 -24.83 28.34 -30.67
CA VAL A 46 -24.07 28.04 -29.44
C VAL A 46 -22.64 28.53 -29.58
N LYS A 47 -22.25 29.50 -28.75
CA LYS A 47 -21.08 30.35 -29.04
C LYS A 47 -19.87 30.08 -28.16
N ASP A 48 -20.08 29.40 -27.04
CA ASP A 48 -19.05 29.19 -26.04
C ASP A 48 -18.96 27.72 -25.60
N THR A 49 -17.74 27.29 -25.29
CA THR A 49 -17.50 26.00 -24.64
C THR A 49 -18.10 26.03 -23.23
N GLY A 50 -18.85 24.99 -22.88
CA GLY A 50 -19.58 24.90 -21.62
C GLY A 50 -21.03 25.40 -21.68
N ASP A 51 -21.47 25.95 -22.81
CA ASP A 51 -22.88 26.30 -23.00
C ASP A 51 -23.77 25.04 -22.87
N PRO A 52 -24.87 25.09 -22.11
CA PRO A 52 -25.82 23.99 -22.03
C PRO A 52 -26.60 23.88 -23.34
N VAL A 53 -26.85 22.64 -23.76
CA VAL A 53 -27.64 22.30 -24.94
C VAL A 53 -28.72 21.29 -24.57
N THR A 54 -29.85 21.41 -25.25
CA THR A 54 -30.98 20.48 -25.13
C THR A 54 -31.14 19.68 -26.41
N GLU A 55 -31.62 18.45 -26.32
CA GLU A 55 -31.93 17.61 -27.48
C GLU A 55 -32.86 18.37 -28.44
N GLY A 56 -32.53 18.36 -29.75
CA GLY A 56 -33.28 19.08 -30.78
C GLY A 56 -32.99 20.58 -30.85
N GLN A 57 -32.15 21.14 -29.98
CA GLN A 57 -31.71 22.54 -30.10
C GLN A 57 -30.86 22.75 -31.35
N VAL A 58 -31.09 23.86 -32.07
CA VAL A 58 -30.23 24.27 -33.19
C VAL A 58 -28.85 24.65 -32.66
N LEU A 59 -27.81 23.96 -33.11
CA LEU A 59 -26.41 24.24 -32.78
C LEU A 59 -25.86 25.31 -33.73
N PHE A 60 -26.05 25.10 -35.03
CA PHE A 60 -25.59 26.00 -36.08
C PHE A 60 -26.37 25.79 -37.38
N GLU A 61 -26.26 26.77 -38.29
CA GLU A 61 -26.80 26.74 -39.64
C GLU A 61 -25.64 26.71 -40.64
N ILE A 62 -25.67 25.76 -41.59
CA ILE A 62 -24.67 25.58 -42.63
C ILE A 62 -25.27 25.88 -44.01
N PHE A 63 -24.54 26.62 -44.83
CA PHE A 63 -24.76 26.70 -46.27
C PHE A 63 -23.85 25.71 -46.99
N SER A 64 -24.44 24.81 -47.78
CA SER A 64 -23.69 23.88 -48.63
C SER A 64 -24.33 23.82 -50.01
N PRO A 65 -23.58 24.09 -51.09
CA PRO A 65 -24.08 23.92 -52.45
C PRO A 65 -24.61 22.51 -52.72
N GLU A 66 -23.99 21.49 -52.13
CA GLU A 66 -24.42 20.09 -52.26
C GLU A 66 -25.81 19.86 -51.67
N LEU A 67 -26.07 20.43 -50.49
CA LEU A 67 -27.40 20.35 -49.86
C LEU A 67 -28.46 21.11 -50.65
N VAL A 68 -28.13 22.27 -51.21
CA VAL A 68 -29.07 23.03 -52.04
C VAL A 68 -29.44 22.23 -53.29
N ASN A 69 -28.45 21.71 -54.00
CA ASN A 69 -28.67 20.90 -55.21
C ASN A 69 -29.50 19.64 -54.91
N ALA A 70 -29.21 18.94 -53.80
CA ALA A 70 -29.97 17.76 -53.40
C ALA A 70 -31.44 18.09 -53.09
N GLN A 71 -31.73 19.26 -52.51
CA GLN A 71 -33.10 19.72 -52.27
C GLN A 71 -33.81 20.05 -53.59
N GLU A 72 -33.12 20.69 -54.55
CA GLU A 72 -33.68 20.97 -55.88
C GLU A 72 -34.05 19.68 -56.62
N GLU A 73 -33.20 18.66 -56.56
CA GLU A 73 -33.46 17.34 -57.14
C GLU A 73 -34.70 16.68 -56.51
N TYR A 74 -34.85 16.75 -55.19
CA TYR A 74 -36.03 16.25 -54.47
C TYR A 74 -37.31 16.95 -54.92
N LEU A 75 -37.30 18.29 -54.99
CA LEU A 75 -38.46 19.07 -55.43
C LEU A 75 -38.78 18.83 -56.92
N LEU A 76 -37.77 18.62 -57.75
CA LEU A 76 -37.97 18.27 -59.16
C LEU A 76 -38.65 16.89 -59.29
N ALA A 77 -38.17 15.87 -58.56
CA ALA A 77 -38.80 14.55 -58.54
C ALA A 77 -40.26 14.62 -58.06
N LYS A 78 -40.52 15.44 -57.02
CA LYS A 78 -41.87 15.71 -56.51
C LYS A 78 -42.76 16.34 -57.58
N SER A 79 -42.26 17.36 -58.27
CA SER A 79 -42.99 18.07 -59.34
C SER A 79 -43.34 17.18 -60.53
N ASN A 80 -42.46 16.21 -60.85
CA ASN A 80 -42.66 15.23 -61.91
C ASN A 80 -43.53 14.04 -61.47
N ASN A 81 -43.92 13.99 -60.19
CA ASN A 81 -44.72 12.92 -59.59
C ASN A 81 -44.09 11.52 -59.77
N ASP A 82 -42.76 11.47 -59.82
CA ASP A 82 -41.95 10.26 -59.93
C ASP A 82 -41.62 9.74 -58.53
N LYS A 83 -42.35 8.71 -58.09
CA LYS A 83 -42.25 8.18 -56.73
C LYS A 83 -40.89 7.53 -56.45
N ASP A 84 -40.34 6.84 -57.44
CA ASP A 84 -39.07 6.10 -57.27
C ASP A 84 -37.91 7.10 -57.16
N MET A 85 -37.91 8.16 -57.99
CA MET A 85 -36.93 9.24 -57.88
C MET A 85 -37.11 10.05 -56.60
N LEU A 86 -38.35 10.28 -56.15
CA LEU A 86 -38.62 11.01 -54.93
C LEU A 86 -38.07 10.28 -53.69
N GLU A 87 -38.30 8.97 -53.61
CA GLU A 87 -37.78 8.13 -52.54
C GLU A 87 -36.24 8.10 -52.56
N ALA A 88 -35.63 7.97 -53.74
CA ALA A 88 -34.18 8.02 -53.89
C ALA A 88 -33.58 9.38 -53.48
N ALA A 89 -34.24 10.48 -53.84
CA ALA A 89 -33.83 11.83 -53.45
C ALA A 89 -33.99 12.07 -51.94
N ALA A 90 -35.06 11.55 -51.32
CA ALA A 90 -35.25 11.59 -49.87
C ALA A 90 -34.10 10.87 -49.15
N GLY A 91 -33.79 9.63 -49.58
CA GLY A 91 -32.68 8.86 -49.03
C GLY A 91 -31.33 9.56 -49.20
N ARG A 92 -31.12 10.28 -50.31
CA ARG A 92 -29.92 11.12 -50.50
C ARG A 92 -29.86 12.27 -49.49
N LEU A 93 -30.96 12.99 -49.26
CA LEU A 93 -31.00 14.09 -48.27
C LEU A 93 -30.69 13.59 -46.85
N GLU A 94 -31.25 12.45 -46.44
CA GLU A 94 -30.96 11.82 -45.15
C GLU A 94 -29.49 11.39 -45.04
N ALA A 95 -28.93 10.81 -46.12
CA ALA A 95 -27.53 10.45 -46.19
C ALA A 95 -26.61 11.67 -46.04
N LEU A 96 -27.01 12.83 -46.57
CA LEU A 96 -26.31 14.11 -46.43
C LEU A 96 -26.54 14.80 -45.07
N GLY A 97 -27.38 14.24 -44.19
CA GLY A 97 -27.52 14.69 -42.81
C GLY A 97 -28.76 15.49 -42.47
N LEU A 98 -29.73 15.63 -43.38
CA LEU A 98 -31.03 16.18 -43.04
C LEU A 98 -31.81 15.18 -42.16
N SER A 99 -32.52 15.68 -41.15
CA SER A 99 -33.49 14.88 -40.41
C SER A 99 -34.74 14.62 -41.24
N SER A 100 -35.48 13.56 -40.93
CA SER A 100 -36.76 13.27 -41.61
C SER A 100 -37.76 14.42 -41.44
N GLU A 101 -37.70 15.17 -40.33
CA GLU A 101 -38.49 16.39 -40.13
C GLU A 101 -38.12 17.51 -41.11
N GLN A 102 -36.83 17.68 -41.41
CA GLN A 102 -36.37 18.66 -42.41
C GLN A 102 -36.76 18.26 -43.84
N VAL A 103 -36.78 16.95 -44.13
CA VAL A 103 -37.25 16.44 -45.43
C VAL A 103 -38.76 16.67 -45.58
N GLU A 104 -39.54 16.47 -44.51
CA GLU A 104 -40.98 16.78 -44.53
C GLU A 104 -41.24 18.29 -44.64
N GLU A 105 -40.47 19.13 -43.93
CA GLU A 105 -40.55 20.59 -44.07
C GLU A 105 -40.25 21.05 -45.52
N LEU A 106 -39.28 20.42 -46.19
CA LEU A 106 -39.01 20.66 -47.60
C LEU A 106 -40.18 20.21 -48.49
N ASN A 107 -40.76 19.05 -48.19
CA ASN A 107 -41.94 18.53 -48.88
C ASN A 107 -43.14 19.48 -48.74
N GLU A 108 -43.40 20.03 -47.56
CA GLU A 108 -44.52 20.95 -47.34
C GLU A 108 -44.28 22.35 -47.92
N SER A 109 -43.06 22.89 -47.75
CA SER A 109 -42.73 24.26 -48.16
C SER A 109 -42.54 24.43 -49.66
N GLU A 110 -42.16 23.36 -50.37
CA GLU A 110 -41.82 23.37 -51.80
C GLU A 110 -40.72 24.39 -52.18
N THR A 111 -39.91 24.80 -51.20
CA THR A 111 -38.84 25.78 -51.37
C THR A 111 -37.54 25.27 -50.78
N THR A 112 -36.44 25.42 -51.51
CA THR A 112 -35.12 25.03 -51.02
C THR A 112 -34.65 25.99 -49.91
N SER A 113 -34.08 25.42 -48.85
CA SER A 113 -33.40 26.20 -47.82
C SER A 113 -31.91 26.29 -48.14
N GLN A 114 -31.41 27.52 -48.20
CA GLN A 114 -29.97 27.77 -48.27
C GLN A 114 -29.28 27.53 -46.93
N ARG A 115 -30.02 27.56 -45.81
CA ARG A 115 -29.47 27.42 -44.45
C ARG A 115 -30.03 26.17 -43.81
N VAL A 116 -29.23 25.12 -43.78
CA VAL A 116 -29.61 23.85 -43.16
C VAL A 116 -29.21 23.87 -41.70
N ARG A 117 -30.19 23.61 -40.83
CA ARG A 117 -30.00 23.59 -39.37
C ARG A 117 -29.38 22.26 -38.96
N VAL A 118 -28.36 22.31 -38.12
CA VAL A 118 -27.78 21.15 -37.44
C VAL A 118 -28.20 21.18 -35.97
N PHE A 119 -28.74 20.06 -35.49
CA PHE A 119 -29.35 19.95 -34.17
C PHE A 119 -28.51 19.11 -33.20
N ALA A 120 -28.70 19.37 -31.91
CA ALA A 120 -28.19 18.52 -30.83
C ALA A 120 -28.96 17.18 -30.80
N LYS A 121 -28.22 16.08 -30.62
CA LYS A 121 -28.79 14.71 -30.55
C LYS A 121 -29.06 14.23 -29.12
N SER A 122 -28.58 14.96 -28.13
CA SER A 122 -28.79 14.68 -26.72
C SER A 122 -28.64 15.97 -25.90
N ASP A 123 -29.16 15.95 -24.68
CA ASP A 123 -28.93 16.98 -23.67
C ASP A 123 -27.47 16.96 -23.21
N GLY A 124 -26.90 18.12 -22.86
CA GLY A 124 -25.54 18.16 -22.33
C GLY A 124 -24.93 19.55 -22.30
N VAL A 125 -23.60 19.58 -22.31
CA VAL A 125 -22.82 20.83 -22.41
C VAL A 125 -21.83 20.75 -23.57
N VAL A 126 -21.54 21.87 -24.20
CA VAL A 126 -20.52 21.92 -25.25
C VAL A 126 -19.14 21.63 -24.65
N GLY A 127 -18.57 20.47 -24.97
CA GLY A 127 -17.23 20.06 -24.52
C GLY A 127 -16.12 20.73 -25.33
N MET A 128 -16.33 20.86 -26.64
CA MET A 128 -15.40 21.52 -27.56
C MET A 128 -16.18 22.25 -28.65
N LEU A 129 -15.71 23.45 -29.01
CA LEU A 129 -16.23 24.25 -30.11
C LEU A 129 -15.07 24.58 -31.07
N GLY A 130 -15.03 23.87 -32.20
CA GLY A 130 -13.98 23.95 -33.20
C GLY A 130 -14.30 24.83 -34.41
N ILE A 131 -15.47 25.49 -34.42
CA ILE A 131 -15.92 26.34 -35.53
C ILE A 131 -16.38 27.72 -35.08
N ARG A 132 -16.32 28.69 -35.99
CA ARG A 132 -16.88 30.05 -35.83
C ARG A 132 -17.76 30.44 -37.02
N GLU A 133 -18.63 31.42 -36.80
CA GLU A 133 -19.45 31.99 -37.88
C GLU A 133 -18.55 32.53 -39.02
N GLY A 134 -18.89 32.18 -40.26
CA GLY A 134 -18.16 32.51 -41.47
C GLY A 134 -17.07 31.50 -41.87
N GLU A 135 -16.76 30.51 -41.02
CA GLU A 135 -15.74 29.51 -41.35
C GLU A 135 -16.25 28.49 -42.38
N HIS A 136 -15.32 28.03 -43.22
CA HIS A 136 -15.53 26.92 -44.14
C HIS A 136 -15.21 25.61 -43.44
N VAL A 137 -16.15 24.67 -43.47
CA VAL A 137 -16.05 23.36 -42.82
C VAL A 137 -16.13 22.24 -43.85
N THR A 138 -15.50 21.13 -43.52
CA THR A 138 -15.51 19.89 -44.30
C THR A 138 -15.90 18.73 -43.39
N PRO A 139 -16.24 17.53 -43.91
CA PRO A 139 -16.51 16.38 -43.06
C PRO A 139 -15.35 15.96 -42.15
N ALA A 140 -14.12 16.36 -42.47
CA ALA A 140 -12.94 16.13 -41.64
C ALA A 140 -12.79 17.16 -40.49
N THR A 141 -13.52 18.28 -40.56
CA THR A 141 -13.48 19.34 -39.55
C THR A 141 -14.18 18.88 -38.28
N HIS A 142 -13.53 19.04 -37.13
CA HIS A 142 -14.14 18.81 -35.82
C HIS A 142 -14.98 20.02 -35.45
N THR A 143 -16.30 19.95 -35.62
CA THR A 143 -17.15 21.14 -35.46
C THR A 143 -17.46 21.42 -34.00
N MET A 144 -18.00 20.44 -33.29
CA MET A 144 -18.41 20.58 -31.91
C MET A 144 -18.43 19.21 -31.23
N SER A 145 -18.28 19.17 -29.91
CA SER A 145 -18.66 18.00 -29.12
C SER A 145 -19.63 18.38 -28.01
N ILE A 146 -20.58 17.49 -27.74
CA ILE A 146 -21.55 17.63 -26.64
C ILE A 146 -21.24 16.52 -25.64
N ALA A 147 -21.02 16.90 -24.38
CA ALA A 147 -20.80 15.97 -23.30
C ALA A 147 -22.08 15.87 -22.44
N GLU A 148 -22.61 14.66 -22.29
CA GLU A 148 -23.66 14.39 -21.31
C GLU A 148 -23.06 14.44 -19.89
N LEU A 149 -23.76 15.08 -18.94
CA LEU A 149 -23.28 15.26 -17.56
C LEU A 149 -23.96 14.34 -16.54
N ASP A 150 -24.83 13.44 -16.99
CA ASP A 150 -25.54 12.50 -16.10
C ASP A 150 -24.58 11.55 -15.38
N LYS A 151 -23.49 11.20 -16.08
CA LYS A 151 -22.41 10.36 -15.57
C LYS A 151 -21.10 11.11 -15.76
N VAL A 152 -20.31 11.15 -14.71
CA VAL A 152 -18.94 11.67 -14.75
C VAL A 152 -18.00 10.62 -14.25
N TRP A 153 -16.75 10.72 -14.69
CA TRP A 153 -15.69 9.87 -14.19
C TRP A 153 -14.91 10.62 -13.12
N ILE A 154 -14.57 9.92 -12.05
CA ILE A 154 -13.54 10.38 -11.12
C ILE A 154 -12.30 9.53 -11.42
N VAL A 155 -11.26 10.17 -11.93
CA VAL A 155 -9.97 9.51 -12.20
C VAL A 155 -9.05 9.78 -11.03
N ALA A 156 -8.81 8.75 -10.21
CA ALA A 156 -7.92 8.80 -9.07
C ALA A 156 -6.49 8.36 -9.44
N GLU A 157 -5.50 9.09 -8.94
CA GLU A 157 -4.08 8.80 -9.13
C GLU A 157 -3.53 8.05 -7.90
N VAL A 158 -3.37 6.74 -8.04
CA VAL A 158 -2.84 5.87 -6.98
C VAL A 158 -1.33 5.70 -7.15
N LEU A 159 -0.55 5.92 -6.09
CA LEU A 159 0.90 5.78 -6.17
C LEU A 159 1.32 4.33 -6.45
N GLU A 160 2.40 4.15 -7.22
CA GLU A 160 2.92 2.84 -7.64
C GLU A 160 3.04 1.82 -6.49
N ARG A 161 3.51 2.22 -5.31
CA ARG A 161 3.65 1.32 -4.14
C ARG A 161 2.33 0.77 -3.61
N GLN A 162 1.20 1.38 -3.96
CA GLN A 162 -0.15 1.02 -3.53
C GLN A 162 -0.97 0.35 -4.62
N SER A 163 -0.47 0.33 -5.87
CA SER A 163 -1.19 -0.20 -7.03
C SER A 163 -1.59 -1.67 -6.86
N ALA A 164 -0.74 -2.48 -6.24
CA ALA A 164 -0.95 -3.90 -6.00
C ALA A 164 -2.17 -4.23 -5.11
N TYR A 165 -2.73 -3.22 -4.44
CA TYR A 165 -3.90 -3.38 -3.56
C TYR A 165 -5.18 -2.84 -4.18
N VAL A 166 -5.11 -2.27 -5.39
CA VAL A 166 -6.29 -1.76 -6.10
C VAL A 166 -6.82 -2.83 -7.02
N GLU A 167 -8.12 -3.12 -6.89
CA GLU A 167 -8.83 -4.09 -7.71
C GLU A 167 -10.13 -3.46 -8.23
N VAL A 168 -10.64 -4.01 -9.34
CA VAL A 168 -11.96 -3.64 -9.88
C VAL A 168 -13.04 -4.02 -8.86
N ASP A 169 -14.14 -3.27 -8.86
CA ASP A 169 -15.29 -3.41 -7.95
C ASP A 169 -15.03 -3.02 -6.48
N GLN A 170 -13.82 -2.56 -6.14
CA GLN A 170 -13.56 -2.00 -4.82
C GLN A 170 -14.43 -0.78 -4.54
N LYS A 171 -14.92 -0.69 -3.30
CA LYS A 171 -15.71 0.45 -2.82
C LYS A 171 -14.82 1.68 -2.72
N VAL A 172 -15.38 2.82 -3.10
CA VAL A 172 -14.70 4.10 -3.04
C VAL A 172 -15.60 5.13 -2.37
N GLU A 173 -15.00 5.92 -1.49
CA GLU A 173 -15.58 7.17 -1.00
C GLU A 173 -14.75 8.33 -1.51
N PHE A 174 -15.40 9.39 -1.97
CA PHE A 174 -14.69 10.60 -2.37
C PHE A 174 -15.39 11.86 -1.90
N GLU A 175 -14.61 12.91 -1.72
CA GLU A 175 -15.08 14.25 -1.35
C GLU A 175 -14.52 15.24 -2.36
N LEU A 176 -15.37 16.13 -2.87
CA LEU A 176 -14.96 17.17 -3.80
C LEU A 176 -14.50 18.39 -2.99
N GLU A 177 -13.36 18.96 -3.36
CA GLU A 177 -12.87 20.17 -2.67
C GLU A 177 -13.81 21.36 -2.87
N ALA A 178 -14.56 21.38 -3.98
CA ALA A 178 -15.59 22.37 -4.25
C ALA A 178 -16.79 22.29 -3.28
N ASN A 179 -17.02 21.12 -2.66
CA ASN A 179 -18.19 20.83 -1.83
C ASN A 179 -17.75 20.13 -0.52
N PRO A 180 -17.03 20.84 0.36
CA PRO A 180 -16.46 20.23 1.56
C PRO A 180 -17.55 19.74 2.54
N GLY A 181 -17.28 18.62 3.21
CA GLY A 181 -18.16 17.96 4.16
C GLY A 181 -19.18 17.00 3.53
N ARG A 182 -19.19 16.85 2.20
CA ARG A 182 -20.05 15.91 1.51
C ARG A 182 -19.25 14.73 0.95
N THR A 183 -19.62 13.53 1.39
CA THR A 183 -19.01 12.29 0.91
C THR A 183 -19.91 11.62 -0.13
N TYR A 184 -19.31 11.29 -1.25
CA TYR A 184 -19.89 10.54 -2.34
C TYR A 184 -19.36 9.12 -2.32
N LYS A 185 -20.15 8.20 -2.88
CA LYS A 185 -19.82 6.77 -2.96
C LYS A 185 -19.79 6.34 -4.41
N GLY A 186 -18.85 5.47 -4.73
CA GLY A 186 -18.73 4.84 -6.04
C GLY A 186 -17.97 3.53 -5.94
N SER A 187 -17.64 2.97 -7.10
CA SER A 187 -16.79 1.79 -7.20
C SER A 187 -15.74 1.97 -8.29
N VAL A 188 -14.60 1.30 -8.12
CA VAL A 188 -13.59 1.21 -9.17
C VAL A 188 -14.18 0.41 -10.33
N ASN A 189 -14.35 1.06 -11.49
CA ASN A 189 -14.87 0.37 -12.68
C ASN A 189 -13.76 -0.06 -13.63
N TYR A 190 -12.62 0.62 -13.60
CA TYR A 190 -11.53 0.38 -14.52
C TYR A 190 -10.20 0.85 -13.95
N ILE A 191 -9.16 0.06 -14.21
CA ILE A 191 -7.79 0.35 -13.83
C ILE A 191 -7.01 0.44 -15.13
N TYR A 192 -6.39 1.59 -15.39
CA TYR A 192 -5.58 1.75 -16.60
C TYR A 192 -4.36 0.84 -16.54
N PRO A 193 -3.98 0.17 -17.64
CA PRO A 193 -2.90 -0.82 -17.63
C PRO A 193 -1.50 -0.19 -17.52
N GLU A 194 -1.39 1.12 -17.66
CA GLU A 194 -0.13 1.86 -17.68
C GLU A 194 -0.05 2.86 -16.52
N LEU A 195 1.16 3.03 -15.99
CA LEU A 195 1.48 4.10 -15.05
C LEU A 195 1.78 5.38 -15.82
N ASP A 196 1.35 6.52 -15.29
CA ASP A 196 1.78 7.82 -15.80
C ASP A 196 3.30 7.97 -15.61
N PRO A 197 4.10 8.18 -16.66
CA PRO A 197 5.56 8.24 -16.55
C PRO A 197 6.05 9.49 -15.81
N THR A 198 5.21 10.52 -15.72
CA THR A 198 5.54 11.80 -15.09
C THR A 198 5.25 11.75 -13.60
N THR A 199 4.04 11.31 -13.22
CA THR A 199 3.61 11.27 -11.82
C THR A 199 3.91 9.94 -11.13
N ARG A 200 4.27 8.89 -11.91
CA ARG A 200 4.43 7.50 -11.43
C ARG A 200 3.21 7.00 -10.65
N SER A 201 2.03 7.36 -11.15
CA SER A 201 0.76 6.96 -10.57
C SER A 201 -0.01 6.05 -11.52
N LEU A 202 -0.76 5.12 -10.94
CA LEU A 202 -1.75 4.29 -11.60
C LEU A 202 -3.07 5.05 -11.64
N LYS A 203 -3.60 5.26 -12.84
CA LYS A 203 -4.92 5.88 -13.00
C LYS A 203 -6.01 4.84 -12.75
N VAL A 204 -6.94 5.19 -11.87
CA VAL A 204 -8.06 4.35 -11.46
C VAL A 204 -9.34 5.13 -11.70
N ARG A 205 -10.20 4.60 -12.56
CA ARG A 205 -11.47 5.24 -12.92
C ARG A 205 -12.59 4.73 -12.02
N ILE A 206 -13.36 5.69 -11.54
CA ILE A 206 -14.54 5.49 -10.70
C ILE A 206 -15.70 6.15 -11.44
N VAL A 207 -16.80 5.42 -11.59
CA VAL A 207 -18.02 5.96 -12.22
C VAL A 207 -18.89 6.57 -11.12
N PHE A 208 -19.37 7.78 -11.35
CA PHE A 208 -20.30 8.45 -10.46
C PHE A 208 -21.50 8.99 -11.23
N GLU A 209 -22.70 8.68 -10.75
CA GLU A 209 -23.96 9.20 -11.29
C GLU A 209 -24.27 10.53 -10.63
N SER A 210 -24.26 11.60 -11.43
CA SER A 210 -24.30 12.96 -10.92
C SER A 210 -25.67 13.34 -10.31
N ASN A 211 -26.75 12.62 -10.65
CA ASN A 211 -28.10 12.77 -10.05
C ASN A 211 -28.53 14.24 -9.86
N ASN A 212 -28.43 15.07 -10.90
CA ASN A 212 -28.70 16.51 -10.94
C ASN A 212 -27.68 17.43 -10.22
N GLU A 213 -26.54 16.92 -9.79
CA GLU A 213 -25.42 17.77 -9.36
C GLU A 213 -24.58 18.20 -10.54
N VAL A 214 -24.25 19.49 -10.57
CA VAL A 214 -23.36 20.05 -11.58
C VAL A 214 -21.92 19.77 -11.15
N LEU A 215 -21.43 18.58 -11.50
CA LEU A 215 -20.02 18.25 -11.38
C LEU A 215 -19.28 18.80 -12.58
N ARG A 216 -18.36 19.72 -12.32
CA ARG A 216 -17.56 20.33 -13.38
C ARG A 216 -16.30 19.49 -13.58
N PRO A 217 -15.97 19.14 -14.82
CA PRO A 217 -14.68 18.52 -15.13
C PRO A 217 -13.51 19.36 -14.63
N HIS A 218 -12.41 18.66 -14.34
CA HIS A 218 -11.18 19.14 -13.72
C HIS A 218 -11.32 19.59 -12.25
N MET A 219 -12.46 19.37 -11.59
CA MET A 219 -12.55 19.53 -10.14
C MET A 219 -11.70 18.49 -9.41
N PHE A 220 -11.04 18.92 -8.33
CA PHE A 220 -10.30 18.02 -7.44
C PHE A 220 -11.23 17.21 -6.54
N ALA A 221 -10.90 15.94 -6.39
CA ALA A 221 -11.53 15.00 -5.49
C ALA A 221 -10.47 14.39 -4.57
N ARG A 222 -10.77 14.30 -3.27
CA ARG A 222 -10.05 13.44 -2.34
C ARG A 222 -10.71 12.07 -2.36
N VAL A 223 -9.98 11.06 -2.80
CA VAL A 223 -10.50 9.71 -3.02
C VAL A 223 -9.94 8.76 -1.97
N THR A 224 -10.80 7.95 -1.37
CA THR A 224 -10.46 6.87 -0.45
C THR A 224 -10.97 5.56 -1.04
N ILE A 225 -10.06 4.72 -1.51
CA ILE A 225 -10.36 3.38 -2.01
C ILE A 225 -10.20 2.39 -0.85
N PHE A 226 -11.23 1.58 -0.61
CA PHE A 226 -11.23 0.55 0.41
C PHE A 226 -10.75 -0.76 -0.21
N ALA A 227 -9.48 -1.09 0.02
CA ALA A 227 -8.93 -2.39 -0.30
C ALA A 227 -9.28 -3.35 0.85
N GLU A 228 -10.31 -4.16 0.62
CA GLU A 228 -10.81 -5.12 1.62
C GLU A 228 -9.67 -6.06 2.05
N GLY A 229 -9.50 -6.21 3.36
CA GLY A 229 -8.57 -7.19 3.91
C GLY A 229 -9.17 -8.58 3.71
N THR A 230 -8.75 -9.29 2.67
CA THR A 230 -9.32 -10.59 2.30
C THR A 230 -9.13 -11.68 3.36
N GLU A 231 -8.16 -11.54 4.26
CA GLU A 231 -7.91 -12.50 5.33
C GLU A 231 -8.01 -11.88 6.73
N PRO A 232 -8.62 -12.57 7.71
CA PRO A 232 -8.61 -12.14 9.11
C PRO A 232 -7.19 -12.20 9.69
N VAL A 233 -6.68 -11.05 10.09
CA VAL A 233 -5.34 -10.89 10.65
C VAL A 233 -5.41 -10.62 12.16
N LEU A 234 -4.35 -10.98 12.88
CA LEU A 234 -4.22 -10.57 14.28
C LEU A 234 -3.91 -9.07 14.32
N HIS A 235 -4.64 -8.33 15.15
CA HIS A 235 -4.41 -6.90 15.31
C HIS A 235 -4.57 -6.45 16.75
N ILE A 236 -3.85 -5.38 17.08
CA ILE A 236 -3.87 -4.71 18.39
C ILE A 236 -4.02 -3.20 18.21
N PRO A 237 -4.48 -2.45 19.24
CA PRO A 237 -4.38 -0.99 19.22
C PRO A 237 -2.92 -0.56 19.02
N SER A 238 -2.65 0.34 18.08
CA SER A 238 -1.29 0.80 17.77
C SER A 238 -0.57 1.38 18.99
N GLU A 239 -1.30 1.96 19.93
CA GLU A 239 -0.78 2.52 21.20
C GLU A 239 -0.10 1.48 22.11
N ALA A 240 -0.41 0.19 21.96
CA ALA A 240 0.20 -0.88 22.75
C ALA A 240 1.60 -1.28 22.26
N VAL A 241 1.99 -0.85 21.05
CA VAL A 241 3.27 -1.18 20.45
C VAL A 241 4.36 -0.26 20.99
N ILE A 242 5.42 -0.84 21.54
CA ILE A 242 6.63 -0.11 21.91
C ILE A 242 7.65 -0.30 20.77
N ARG A 243 7.92 0.78 20.03
CA ARG A 243 8.91 0.77 18.95
C ARG A 243 10.32 0.95 19.52
N GLY A 244 11.00 -0.17 19.76
CA GLY A 244 12.41 -0.17 20.14
C GLY A 244 13.26 -0.20 18.87
N GLY A 245 14.21 0.72 18.68
CA GLY A 245 14.91 0.90 17.40
C GLY A 245 15.57 -0.35 16.77
N ARG A 246 15.77 -1.45 17.51
CA ARG A 246 16.22 -2.76 16.98
C ARG A 246 15.13 -3.83 16.91
N THR A 247 14.09 -3.75 17.73
CA THR A 247 13.02 -4.75 17.86
C THR A 247 11.77 -4.08 18.42
N ASP A 248 10.64 -4.23 17.74
CA ASP A 248 9.33 -3.84 18.26
C ASP A 248 8.86 -4.85 19.31
N ARG A 249 8.16 -4.37 20.33
CA ARG A 249 7.75 -5.19 21.48
C ARG A 249 6.39 -4.77 22.01
N VAL A 250 5.70 -5.71 22.63
CA VAL A 250 4.40 -5.50 23.29
C VAL A 250 4.46 -6.12 24.68
N VAL A 251 3.85 -5.46 25.67
CA VAL A 251 3.78 -5.96 27.04
C VAL A 251 2.53 -6.81 27.20
N LEU A 252 2.71 -8.12 27.40
CA LEU A 252 1.65 -9.05 27.79
C LEU A 252 1.33 -8.89 29.28
N ALA A 253 0.04 -8.88 29.61
CA ALA A 253 -0.48 -9.00 30.96
C ALA A 253 -0.92 -10.46 31.17
N ALA A 254 -0.06 -11.28 31.79
CA ALA A 254 -0.37 -12.67 32.11
C ALA A 254 -1.26 -12.77 33.36
N GLU A 255 -1.79 -13.97 33.64
CA GLU A 255 -2.54 -14.21 34.88
C GLU A 255 -1.67 -13.91 36.11
N SER A 256 -2.24 -13.21 37.10
CA SER A 256 -1.61 -12.86 38.38
C SER A 256 -0.55 -11.74 38.36
N SER A 257 -0.83 -10.61 37.70
CA SER A 257 -0.04 -9.35 37.77
C SER A 257 1.40 -9.43 37.23
N ILE A 258 1.71 -10.47 36.45
CA ILE A 258 3.01 -10.63 35.82
C ILE A 258 2.96 -10.02 34.42
N TYR A 259 3.83 -9.04 34.18
CA TYR A 259 3.98 -8.41 32.87
C TYR A 259 5.22 -8.95 32.16
N ARG A 260 5.10 -9.20 30.85
CA ARG A 260 6.21 -9.69 30.04
C ARG A 260 6.30 -8.95 28.71
N SER A 261 7.45 -8.37 28.42
CA SER A 261 7.75 -7.82 27.10
C SER A 261 8.05 -8.94 26.11
N VAL A 262 7.26 -9.00 25.04
CA VAL A 262 7.42 -9.98 23.96
C VAL A 262 7.78 -9.25 22.67
N PRO A 263 8.84 -9.69 21.95
CA PRO A 263 9.16 -9.14 20.64
C PRO A 263 8.06 -9.52 19.65
N VAL A 264 7.67 -8.59 18.78
CA VAL A 264 6.64 -8.80 17.78
C VAL A 264 7.12 -8.38 16.40
N VAL A 265 6.60 -9.04 15.37
CA VAL A 265 6.78 -8.61 13.98
C VAL A 265 5.50 -7.90 13.55
N LEU A 266 5.63 -6.60 13.24
CA LEU A 266 4.50 -5.76 12.86
C LEU A 266 4.21 -5.90 11.35
N GLY A 267 2.92 -5.83 11.00
CA GLY A 267 2.42 -5.74 9.63
C GLY A 267 1.90 -4.35 9.30
N MET A 268 0.79 -4.29 8.56
CA MET A 268 0.15 -3.01 8.20
C MET A 268 -0.49 -2.30 9.41
N GLU A 269 -0.47 -0.99 9.40
CA GLU A 269 -1.17 -0.14 10.37
C GLU A 269 -2.35 0.57 9.69
N VAL A 270 -3.56 0.41 10.24
CA VAL A 270 -4.81 0.95 9.70
C VAL A 270 -5.71 1.42 10.85
N ASP A 271 -6.26 2.63 10.78
CA ASP A 271 -7.24 3.17 11.75
C ASP A 271 -6.84 2.95 13.23
N ALA A 272 -5.60 3.30 13.58
CA ALA A 272 -5.02 3.14 14.93
C ALA A 272 -4.97 1.67 15.44
N ARG A 273 -4.98 0.71 14.51
CA ARG A 273 -4.73 -0.70 14.77
C ARG A 273 -3.50 -1.14 13.98
N THR A 274 -2.66 -1.94 14.60
CA THR A 274 -1.48 -2.55 13.96
C THR A 274 -1.70 -4.05 13.81
N GLN A 275 -1.47 -4.55 12.60
CA GLN A 275 -1.41 -5.97 12.31
C GLN A 275 -0.17 -6.60 12.97
N ILE A 276 -0.32 -7.79 13.53
CA ILE A 276 0.76 -8.60 14.10
C ILE A 276 0.98 -9.82 13.22
N LEU A 277 2.16 -9.91 12.63
CA LEU A 277 2.57 -11.04 11.78
C LEU A 277 3.12 -12.19 12.62
N ASP A 278 3.82 -11.88 13.71
CA ASP A 278 4.38 -12.87 14.63
C ASP A 278 4.56 -12.31 16.05
N GLY A 279 4.56 -13.20 17.05
CA GLY A 279 4.88 -12.90 18.45
C GLY A 279 3.69 -12.88 19.43
N LEU A 280 2.45 -12.84 18.95
CA LEU A 280 1.24 -12.85 19.79
C LEU A 280 0.21 -13.87 19.32
N LYS A 281 -0.71 -14.27 20.22
CA LYS A 281 -1.84 -15.16 19.93
C LYS A 281 -3.17 -14.44 20.13
N GLU A 282 -4.20 -14.93 19.46
CA GLU A 282 -5.57 -14.45 19.66
C GLU A 282 -5.99 -14.65 21.13
N GLY A 283 -6.58 -13.61 21.74
CA GLY A 283 -7.02 -13.64 23.13
C GLY A 283 -5.96 -13.21 24.15
N ASP A 284 -4.69 -13.06 23.76
CA ASP A 284 -3.65 -12.54 24.65
C ASP A 284 -4.04 -11.16 25.18
N SER A 285 -3.84 -10.93 26.48
CA SER A 285 -4.09 -9.63 27.12
C SER A 285 -2.81 -8.79 27.04
N ILE A 286 -2.91 -7.60 26.44
CA ILE A 286 -1.81 -6.67 26.21
C ILE A 286 -2.05 -5.36 26.96
N VAL A 287 -0.98 -4.69 27.37
CA VAL A 287 -1.06 -3.38 28.04
C VAL A 287 -1.11 -2.26 27.01
N THR A 288 -2.11 -1.39 27.10
CA THR A 288 -2.26 -0.21 26.23
C THR A 288 -1.87 1.10 26.94
N SER A 289 -1.73 1.10 28.27
CA SER A 289 -1.35 2.28 29.04
C SER A 289 -0.37 1.94 30.17
N GLY A 290 0.73 2.69 30.27
CA GLY A 290 1.82 2.47 31.23
C GLY A 290 2.88 1.45 30.76
N GLN A 291 2.78 0.98 29.52
CA GLN A 291 3.63 -0.04 28.90
C GLN A 291 5.13 0.30 28.93
N PHE A 292 5.50 1.58 28.83
CA PHE A 292 6.91 2.00 28.87
C PHE A 292 7.55 1.83 30.25
N LEU A 293 6.82 2.15 31.31
CA LEU A 293 7.31 2.00 32.68
C LEU A 293 7.50 0.52 33.02
N ILE A 294 6.54 -0.31 32.61
CA ILE A 294 6.56 -1.76 32.83
C ILE A 294 7.69 -2.42 32.02
N ASP A 295 7.87 -2.05 30.74
CA ASP A 295 8.98 -2.56 29.92
C ASP A 295 10.36 -2.18 30.51
N SER A 296 10.46 -0.97 31.07
CA SER A 296 11.70 -0.50 31.72
C SER A 296 12.03 -1.32 32.98
N GLU A 297 11.03 -1.61 33.81
CA GLU A 297 11.19 -2.44 35.02
C GLU A 297 11.59 -3.87 34.67
N SER A 298 10.91 -4.50 33.70
CA SER A 298 11.26 -5.85 33.24
C SER A 298 12.67 -5.94 32.65
N ASN A 299 13.14 -4.90 31.96
CA ASN A 299 14.51 -4.87 31.42
C ASN A 299 15.57 -4.70 32.52
N ILE A 300 15.26 -3.95 33.58
CA ILE A 300 16.14 -3.80 34.75
C ILE A 300 16.25 -5.13 35.51
N GLU A 301 15.14 -5.83 35.75
CA GLU A 301 15.17 -7.14 36.42
C GLU A 301 16.02 -8.16 35.66
N VAL A 302 15.89 -8.22 34.33
CA VAL A 302 16.71 -9.12 33.49
C VAL A 302 18.19 -8.72 33.51
N ALA A 303 18.51 -7.42 33.56
CA ALA A 303 19.89 -6.95 33.69
C ALA A 303 20.49 -7.30 35.06
N ILE A 304 19.71 -7.21 36.13
CA ILE A 304 20.13 -7.60 37.49
C ILE A 304 20.39 -9.11 37.55
N ALA A 305 19.49 -9.94 37.02
CA ALA A 305 19.67 -11.40 37.01
C ALA A 305 20.94 -11.83 36.25
N ARG A 306 21.25 -11.20 35.11
CA ARG A 306 22.49 -11.45 34.35
C ARG A 306 23.74 -11.03 35.11
N TYR A 307 23.66 -9.91 35.84
CA TYR A 307 24.77 -9.44 36.68
C TYR A 307 25.03 -10.38 37.87
N GLU A 308 23.99 -10.91 38.49
CA GLU A 308 24.11 -11.90 39.57
C GLU A 308 24.66 -13.25 39.08
N GLU A 309 24.31 -13.69 37.87
CA GLU A 309 24.90 -14.88 37.25
C GLU A 309 26.39 -14.70 36.95
N GLN A 310 26.83 -13.53 36.46
CA GLN A 310 28.25 -13.23 36.26
C GLN A 310 29.03 -13.23 37.57
N LYS A 311 28.46 -12.68 38.65
CA LYS A 311 29.11 -12.63 39.96
C LYS A 311 29.38 -14.03 40.55
N LYS A 312 28.51 -15.00 40.29
CA LYS A 312 28.72 -16.42 40.69
C LYS A 312 29.83 -17.14 39.91
N VAL A 313 30.24 -16.64 38.75
CA VAL A 313 31.34 -17.21 37.96
C VAL A 313 32.71 -16.75 38.49
N ASP A 314 32.81 -15.52 39.01
CA ASP A 314 34.04 -14.94 39.55
C ASP A 314 34.40 -15.38 40.99
N GLU A 315 33.48 -16.00 41.73
CA GLU A 315 33.70 -16.44 43.13
C GLU A 315 34.27 -17.88 43.28
N ARG A 316 34.67 -18.56 42.20
CA ARG A 316 35.29 -19.89 42.32
C ARG A 316 36.65 -19.79 43.04
N PRO A 317 36.95 -20.66 44.02
CA PRO A 317 38.19 -20.57 44.78
C PRO A 317 39.40 -20.71 43.86
N THR A 318 40.39 -19.82 43.98
CA THR A 318 41.61 -19.85 43.14
C THR A 318 42.63 -20.90 43.60
N LYS A 319 42.44 -21.49 44.79
CA LYS A 319 43.25 -22.58 45.33
C LYS A 319 42.40 -23.79 45.69
N VAL A 320 42.85 -24.99 45.34
CA VAL A 320 42.17 -26.26 45.64
C VAL A 320 43.20 -27.32 45.99
N LYS A 321 42.87 -28.22 46.92
CA LYS A 321 43.66 -29.43 47.19
C LYS A 321 43.02 -30.61 46.49
N VAL A 322 43.80 -31.41 45.77
CA VAL A 322 43.31 -32.55 45.01
C VAL A 322 44.27 -33.74 45.14
N SER A 323 43.71 -34.91 45.36
CA SER A 323 44.46 -36.17 45.31
C SER A 323 44.87 -36.48 43.87
N ALA A 324 46.10 -36.91 43.67
CA ALA A 324 46.63 -37.22 42.36
C ALA A 324 47.72 -38.30 42.41
N THR A 325 47.79 -39.13 41.37
CA THR A 325 48.91 -40.05 41.16
C THR A 325 49.91 -39.44 40.19
N ILE A 326 51.18 -39.41 40.58
CA ILE A 326 52.28 -38.93 39.74
C ILE A 326 52.52 -39.94 38.61
N ARG A 327 52.50 -39.48 37.36
CA ARG A 327 52.82 -40.30 36.18
C ARG A 327 54.27 -40.12 35.76
N SER A 328 54.77 -38.90 35.76
CA SER A 328 56.17 -38.61 35.44
C SER A 328 56.54 -37.20 35.92
N PRO A 329 57.62 -37.02 36.70
CA PRO A 329 58.26 -35.73 36.88
C PRO A 329 58.96 -35.31 35.58
N LEU A 330 58.86 -34.03 35.22
CA LEU A 330 59.50 -33.41 34.06
C LEU A 330 60.20 -32.11 34.52
N PRO A 331 61.30 -32.22 35.30
CA PRO A 331 61.96 -31.06 35.91
C PRO A 331 62.50 -30.08 34.86
N GLU A 332 63.02 -30.56 33.72
CA GLU A 332 63.49 -29.70 32.62
C GLU A 332 62.39 -28.81 32.01
N GLU A 333 61.12 -29.20 32.13
CA GLU A 333 59.97 -28.42 31.66
C GLU A 333 59.28 -27.62 32.79
N MET A 334 59.76 -27.70 34.05
CA MET A 334 59.06 -27.23 35.25
C MET A 334 57.60 -27.73 35.32
N LYS A 335 57.38 -29.01 34.97
CA LYS A 335 56.05 -29.62 34.95
C LYS A 335 56.01 -30.99 35.62
N LEU A 336 54.84 -31.33 36.15
CA LEU A 336 54.53 -32.66 36.64
C LEU A 336 53.38 -33.25 35.81
N ARG A 337 53.57 -34.43 35.23
CA ARG A 337 52.48 -35.17 34.61
C ARG A 337 51.78 -35.97 35.68
N VAL A 338 50.53 -35.62 35.98
CA VAL A 338 49.73 -36.23 37.06
C VAL A 338 48.38 -36.68 36.55
N LYS A 339 47.83 -37.74 37.15
CA LYS A 339 46.42 -38.08 37.06
C LYS A 339 45.75 -37.62 38.35
N HIS A 340 44.95 -36.56 38.29
CA HIS A 340 44.26 -36.02 39.46
C HIS A 340 42.80 -36.51 39.52
N ASP A 341 42.23 -36.49 40.72
CA ASP A 341 40.81 -36.71 40.97
C ASP A 341 39.95 -35.50 40.57
N PRO A 342 38.62 -35.63 40.46
CA PRO A 342 37.77 -34.51 40.05
C PRO A 342 37.93 -33.30 40.97
N ILE A 343 37.88 -32.10 40.39
CA ILE A 343 37.89 -30.81 41.10
C ILE A 343 36.55 -30.13 40.80
N PRO A 344 35.49 -30.40 41.59
CA PRO A 344 34.15 -29.86 41.37
C PRO A 344 34.11 -28.33 41.30
N GLU A 345 34.94 -27.66 42.10
CA GLU A 345 35.03 -26.20 42.22
C GLU A 345 35.47 -25.53 40.90
N TRP A 346 36.27 -26.23 40.10
CA TRP A 346 36.72 -25.77 38.78
C TRP A 346 35.96 -26.43 37.62
N GLY A 347 35.06 -27.37 37.92
CA GLY A 347 34.34 -28.15 36.93
C GLY A 347 35.23 -29.12 36.16
N TRP A 348 36.37 -29.53 36.74
CA TRP A 348 37.30 -30.46 36.11
C TRP A 348 36.95 -31.90 36.52
N GLY A 349 36.79 -32.78 35.54
CA GLY A 349 36.72 -34.23 35.80
C GLY A 349 38.10 -34.82 36.12
N SER A 350 38.15 -36.10 36.49
CA SER A 350 39.43 -36.80 36.62
C SER A 350 40.10 -36.95 35.27
N MET A 351 41.34 -36.49 35.14
CA MET A 351 42.12 -36.56 33.90
C MET A 351 43.62 -36.59 34.17
N THR A 352 44.38 -36.99 33.15
CA THR A 352 45.85 -36.95 33.19
C THR A 352 46.36 -35.77 32.39
N MET A 353 47.10 -34.86 33.03
CA MET A 353 47.63 -33.66 32.37
C MET A 353 49.02 -33.30 32.87
N LYS A 354 49.69 -32.38 32.16
CA LYS A 354 50.93 -31.74 32.60
C LYS A 354 50.57 -30.43 33.31
N LEU A 355 50.82 -30.35 34.61
CA LEU A 355 50.65 -29.12 35.40
C LEU A 355 52.01 -28.45 35.61
N LYS A 356 52.04 -27.11 35.62
CA LYS A 356 53.26 -26.35 35.93
C LYS A 356 53.56 -26.49 37.42
N VAL A 357 54.83 -26.57 37.80
CA VAL A 357 55.26 -26.61 39.20
C VAL A 357 55.82 -25.23 39.56
N ALA A 358 55.43 -24.69 40.72
CA ALA A 358 55.79 -23.33 41.13
C ALA A 358 57.24 -23.20 41.63
N ASP A 359 57.80 -24.28 42.17
CA ASP A 359 59.15 -24.34 42.74
C ASP A 359 59.84 -25.66 42.34
N GLU A 360 61.11 -25.59 41.96
CA GLU A 360 61.90 -26.77 41.57
C GLU A 360 62.13 -27.72 42.75
N ALA A 361 62.12 -27.21 43.99
CA ALA A 361 62.23 -28.02 45.21
C ALA A 361 61.10 -29.06 45.33
N LEU A 362 59.93 -28.80 44.74
CA LEU A 362 58.78 -29.70 44.78
C LEU A 362 58.99 -30.98 43.96
N PHE A 363 60.06 -31.10 43.17
CA PHE A 363 60.42 -32.35 42.49
C PHE A 363 61.22 -33.31 43.37
N GLU A 364 61.75 -32.86 44.51
CA GLU A 364 62.62 -33.66 45.36
C GLU A 364 61.83 -34.82 46.00
N GLY A 365 62.30 -36.05 45.81
CA GLY A 365 61.67 -37.25 46.36
C GLY A 365 60.40 -37.74 45.64
N LEU A 366 60.05 -37.16 44.48
CA LEU A 366 58.87 -37.60 43.71
C LEU A 366 59.18 -38.75 42.76
N GLU A 367 58.45 -39.85 42.90
CA GLU A 367 58.55 -41.03 42.04
C GLU A 367 57.31 -41.25 41.16
N SER A 368 57.50 -41.91 40.02
CA SER A 368 56.38 -42.31 39.16
C SER A 368 55.56 -43.41 39.84
N GLY A 369 54.24 -43.21 39.90
CA GLY A 369 53.30 -44.14 40.54
C GLY A 369 52.94 -43.77 41.98
N GLN A 370 53.53 -42.71 42.54
CA GLN A 370 53.25 -42.23 43.89
C GLN A 370 51.92 -41.48 43.96
N ASP A 371 51.12 -41.73 45.00
CA ASP A 371 49.90 -40.99 45.31
C ASP A 371 50.23 -39.81 46.24
N VAL A 372 49.78 -38.62 45.85
CA VAL A 372 50.08 -37.35 46.52
C VAL A 372 48.82 -36.48 46.61
N ILE A 373 48.81 -35.54 47.55
CA ILE A 373 47.86 -34.43 47.59
C ILE A 373 48.55 -33.20 47.02
N LEU A 374 48.01 -32.67 45.93
CA LEU A 374 48.49 -31.47 45.28
C LEU A 374 47.68 -30.27 45.74
N GLU A 375 48.34 -29.19 46.13
CA GLU A 375 47.70 -27.88 46.21
C GLU A 375 47.89 -27.14 44.87
N LEU A 376 46.78 -26.89 44.18
CA LEU A 376 46.75 -26.22 42.89
C LEU A 376 46.28 -24.78 43.06
N GLU A 377 46.98 -23.85 42.43
CA GLU A 377 46.60 -22.45 42.33
C GLU A 377 46.36 -22.05 40.87
N LYS A 378 45.20 -21.46 40.59
CA LYS A 378 44.85 -20.93 39.27
C LYS A 378 45.22 -19.44 39.21
N LYS A 379 46.19 -19.10 38.37
CA LYS A 379 46.61 -17.72 38.04
C LYS A 379 46.22 -17.38 36.61
N GLU A 380 46.34 -16.10 36.23
CA GLU A 380 46.06 -15.63 34.85
C GLU A 380 46.88 -16.40 33.79
N GLU A 381 48.11 -16.84 34.13
CA GLU A 381 49.04 -17.55 33.25
C GLU A 381 48.90 -19.09 33.23
N GLY A 382 47.91 -19.63 33.96
CA GLY A 382 47.61 -21.06 34.03
C GLY A 382 47.52 -21.61 35.46
N THR A 383 47.38 -22.94 35.56
CA THR A 383 47.31 -23.67 36.84
C THR A 383 48.70 -24.15 37.26
N PHE A 384 49.06 -23.88 38.51
CA PHE A 384 50.35 -24.22 39.11
C PHE A 384 50.15 -25.15 40.30
N ILE A 385 51.01 -26.15 40.43
CA ILE A 385 51.21 -26.90 41.67
C ILE A 385 52.08 -26.05 42.57
N ILE A 386 51.53 -25.67 43.73
CA ILE A 386 52.22 -24.82 44.72
C ILE A 386 52.66 -25.60 45.96
N ASP A 387 52.12 -26.80 46.17
CA ASP A 387 52.54 -27.72 47.22
C ASP A 387 52.27 -29.18 46.80
N VAL A 388 53.11 -30.10 47.27
CA VAL A 388 52.98 -31.56 47.03
C VAL A 388 53.21 -32.28 48.36
N GLN A 389 52.17 -32.94 48.86
CA GLN A 389 52.22 -33.71 50.10
C GLN A 389 52.06 -35.19 49.79
N ASN A 390 52.87 -36.04 50.44
CA ASN A 390 52.75 -37.48 50.27
C ASN A 390 51.45 -37.97 50.92
N ALA A 391 50.69 -38.83 50.27
CA ALA A 391 49.42 -39.30 50.83
C ALA A 391 49.58 -40.09 52.14
N ASP A 392 50.78 -40.64 52.39
CA ASP A 392 51.13 -41.39 53.60
C ASP A 392 51.56 -40.52 54.81
N ASP A 393 51.77 -39.20 54.63
CA ASP A 393 52.16 -38.27 55.71
C ASP A 393 50.98 -37.42 56.25
N SER A 394 49.74 -37.79 55.90
CA SER A 394 48.53 -37.16 56.44
C SER A 394 48.10 -37.83 57.76
N GLU A 395 48.65 -37.35 58.89
CA GLU A 395 48.06 -37.51 60.23
C GLU A 395 47.27 -36.27 60.65
#